data_AF-A0AA51DCS9-F1
#
_entry.id   AF-A0AA51DCS9-F1
#
_cell.length_a   1.000
_cell.length_b   1.000
_cell.length_c   1.000
_cell.angle_alpha   90.00
_cell.angle_beta   90.00
_cell.angle_gamma   90.00
#
_symmetry.space_group_name_H-M   'P 1'
#
loop_
_entity.id
_entity.type
_entity.pdbx_description
1 polymer ?
#
loop_
_entity_poly.entity_id
_entity_poly.type
_entity_poly.pdbx_seq_one_letter_code
_entity_poly.pdbx_strand_id
1 'polypeptide(L)'
;MDKLLEEKKEAAIELRNFTKEIIAVSLKTEYEKANSMIDERKKHIEKINSINTAIEEYYKDYDYADSESAIKAKKEIRAIFAEIAEMDKTIRKKINVELKDIKNILIQPEQHSKKTLNIRA
;
A
#
# COMPACT_ATOMS: atom_id res chain seq x y z
N MET A 1 1.36 -17.11 23.15
CA MET A 1 1.86 -17.01 21.77
C MET A 1 0.77 -17.17 20.71
N ASP A 2 0.07 -18.31 20.64
CA ASP A 2 -0.88 -18.58 19.54
C ASP A 2 -1.97 -17.51 19.37
N LYS A 3 -2.52 -17.00 20.50
CA LYS A 3 -3.49 -15.90 20.47
C LYS A 3 -2.94 -14.62 19.81
N LEU A 4 -1.72 -14.22 20.16
CA LEU A 4 -1.06 -13.04 19.56
C LEU A 4 -0.79 -13.24 18.06
N LEU A 5 -0.47 -14.47 17.65
CA LEU A 5 -0.29 -14.80 16.24
C LEU A 5 -1.61 -14.77 15.46
N GLU A 6 -2.71 -15.24 16.05
CA GLU A 6 -4.01 -15.15 15.41
C GLU A 6 -4.47 -13.68 15.30
N GLU A 7 -4.32 -12.87 16.35
CA GLU A 7 -4.59 -11.44 16.31
C GLU A 7 -3.75 -10.72 15.24
N LYS A 8 -2.47 -11.07 15.12
CA LYS A 8 -1.59 -10.54 14.07
C LYS A 8 -2.05 -10.95 12.68
N LYS A 9 -2.52 -12.19 12.51
CA LYS A 9 -3.02 -12.71 11.25
C LYS A 9 -4.29 -12.00 10.83
N GLU A 10 -5.24 -11.81 11.73
CA GLU A 10 -6.45 -11.02 11.47
C GLU A 10 -6.11 -9.58 11.06
N ALA A 11 -5.22 -8.90 11.81
CA ALA A 11 -4.76 -7.56 11.46
C ALA A 11 -4.06 -7.50 10.09
N ALA A 12 -3.29 -8.53 9.73
CA ALA A 12 -2.66 -8.63 8.41
C ALA A 12 -3.71 -8.83 7.29
N ILE A 13 -4.74 -9.62 7.53
CA ILE A 13 -5.87 -9.81 6.60
C ILE A 13 -6.64 -8.50 6.38
N GLU A 14 -6.93 -7.77 7.46
CA GLU A 14 -7.55 -6.44 7.41
C GLU A 14 -6.72 -5.48 6.56
N LEU A 15 -5.41 -5.37 6.84
CA LEU A 15 -4.50 -4.52 6.07
C LEU A 15 -4.46 -4.92 4.59
N ARG A 16 -4.44 -6.22 4.30
CA ARG A 16 -4.47 -6.71 2.93
C ARG A 16 -5.73 -6.30 2.21
N ASN A 17 -6.90 -6.51 2.82
CA ASN A 17 -8.18 -6.16 2.22
C ASN A 17 -8.28 -4.65 1.98
N PHE A 18 -7.89 -3.85 2.97
CA PHE A 18 -7.83 -2.40 2.83
C PHE A 18 -6.86 -1.94 1.73
N THR A 19 -5.71 -2.60 1.59
CA THR A 19 -4.76 -2.32 0.49
C THR A 19 -5.37 -2.64 -0.88
N LYS A 20 -6.20 -3.68 -0.99
CA LYS A 20 -6.96 -3.96 -2.23
C LYS A 20 -7.96 -2.86 -2.54
N GLU A 21 -8.62 -2.31 -1.54
CA GLU A 21 -9.54 -1.18 -1.71
C GLU A 21 -8.81 0.06 -2.24
N ILE A 22 -7.62 0.38 -1.71
CA ILE A 22 -6.76 1.46 -2.23
C ILE A 22 -6.42 1.23 -3.70
N ILE A 23 -6.09 0.00 -4.09
CA ILE A 23 -5.84 -0.33 -5.50
C ILE A 23 -7.07 -0.10 -6.36
N ALA A 24 -8.28 -0.35 -5.86
CA ALA A 24 -9.50 -0.13 -6.63
C ALA A 24 -9.79 1.36 -6.88
N VAL A 25 -9.26 2.26 -6.06
CA VAL A 25 -9.45 3.71 -6.23
C VAL A 25 -8.71 4.23 -7.47
N SER A 26 -9.39 5.10 -8.21
CA SER A 26 -8.82 5.82 -9.35
C SER A 26 -8.09 7.07 -8.88
N LEU A 27 -6.76 7.10 -9.02
CA LEU A 27 -5.97 8.30 -8.70
C LEU A 27 -6.29 9.51 -9.60
N LYS A 28 -6.88 9.27 -10.78
CA LYS A 28 -7.28 10.32 -11.73
C LYS A 28 -8.49 11.12 -11.28
N THR A 29 -9.43 10.44 -10.62
CA THR A 29 -10.75 10.99 -10.31
C THR A 29 -11.01 11.12 -8.82
N GLU A 30 -10.31 10.35 -7.99
CA GLU A 30 -10.53 10.23 -6.55
C GLU A 30 -9.22 10.41 -5.76
N TYR A 31 -8.38 11.37 -6.16
CA TYR A 31 -7.06 11.60 -5.54
C TYR A 31 -7.14 11.84 -4.03
N GLU A 32 -8.05 12.70 -3.58
CA GLU A 32 -8.21 13.03 -2.14
C GLU A 32 -8.58 11.79 -1.31
N LYS A 33 -9.48 10.96 -1.84
CA LYS A 33 -9.88 9.70 -1.22
C LYS A 33 -8.71 8.73 -1.15
N ALA A 34 -7.98 8.54 -2.24
CA ALA A 34 -6.81 7.68 -2.25
C ALA A 34 -5.75 8.14 -1.22
N ASN A 35 -5.52 9.46 -1.14
CA ASN A 35 -4.59 10.04 -0.18
C ASN A 35 -5.04 9.80 1.27
N SER A 36 -6.32 10.04 1.57
CA SER A 36 -6.90 9.76 2.89
C SER A 36 -6.79 8.29 3.29
N MET A 37 -7.05 7.37 2.35
CA MET A 37 -6.91 5.94 2.62
C MET A 37 -5.45 5.53 2.85
N ILE A 38 -4.49 6.14 2.15
CA ILE A 38 -3.06 5.90 2.42
C ILE A 38 -2.69 6.32 3.85
N ASP A 39 -3.24 7.42 4.34
CA ASP A 39 -3.04 7.84 5.73
C ASP A 39 -3.72 6.90 6.73
N GLU A 40 -4.95 6.47 6.46
CA GLU A 40 -5.65 5.49 7.31
C GLU A 40 -4.92 4.15 7.37
N ARG A 41 -4.26 3.75 6.27
CA ARG A 41 -3.44 2.54 6.22
C ARG A 41 -2.32 2.52 7.27
N LYS A 42 -1.82 3.70 7.69
CA LYS A 42 -0.82 3.80 8.77
C LYS A 42 -1.35 3.26 10.09
N LYS A 43 -2.65 3.44 10.39
CA LYS A 43 -3.28 2.92 11.62
C LYS A 43 -3.29 1.39 11.65
N HIS A 44 -3.51 0.74 10.51
CA HIS A 44 -3.41 -0.71 10.41
C HIS A 44 -1.98 -1.20 10.67
N ILE A 45 -0.98 -0.47 10.18
CA ILE A 45 0.44 -0.77 10.42
C ILE A 45 0.80 -0.58 11.91
N GLU A 46 0.31 0.48 12.54
CA GLU A 46 0.49 0.71 13.98
C GLU A 46 -0.10 -0.42 14.82
N LYS A 47 -1.31 -0.91 14.49
CA LYS A 47 -1.93 -2.08 15.12
C LYS A 47 -1.06 -3.33 15.00
N ILE A 48 -0.48 -3.58 13.82
CA ILE A 48 0.42 -4.72 13.61
C ILE A 48 1.71 -4.55 14.40
N ASN A 49 2.25 -3.34 14.47
CA ASN A 49 3.48 -3.04 15.20
C ASN A 49 3.31 -3.22 16.71
N SER A 50 2.17 -2.81 17.29
CA SER A 50 1.91 -3.08 18.71
C SER A 50 1.86 -4.57 19.03
N ILE A 51 1.26 -5.37 18.14
CA ILE A 51 1.25 -6.84 18.29
C ILE A 51 2.65 -7.43 18.13
N ASN A 52 3.49 -6.88 17.23
CA ASN A 52 4.89 -7.29 17.10
C ASN A 52 5.65 -7.07 18.41
N THR A 53 5.51 -5.89 19.03
CA THR A 53 6.15 -5.59 20.32
C THR A 53 5.71 -6.59 21.40
N ALA A 54 4.41 -6.87 21.49
CA ALA A 54 3.90 -7.85 22.46
C ALA A 54 4.44 -9.27 22.22
N ILE A 55 4.63 -9.67 20.96
CA ILE A 55 5.25 -10.95 20.61
C ILE A 55 6.74 -10.96 20.99
N GLU A 56 7.46 -9.88 20.73
CA GLU A 56 8.88 -9.76 21.08
C GLU A 56 9.10 -9.81 22.59
N GLU A 57 8.24 -9.15 23.38
CA GLU A 57 8.24 -9.23 24.83
C GLU A 57 7.98 -10.66 25.32
N TYR A 58 6.99 -11.35 24.73
CA TYR A 58 6.71 -12.75 25.05
C TYR A 58 7.93 -13.66 24.82
N TYR A 59 8.75 -13.41 23.81
CA TYR A 59 9.97 -14.19 23.56
C TYR A 59 11.15 -13.85 24.46
N LYS A 60 11.17 -12.66 25.08
CA LYS A 60 12.24 -12.30 26.02
C LYS A 60 12.10 -13.04 27.35
N ASP A 61 10.87 -13.29 27.77
CA ASP A 61 10.58 -13.87 29.07
C ASP A 61 10.59 -15.41 29.07
N TYR A 62 10.63 -16.04 27.89
CA TYR A 62 10.52 -17.49 27.75
C TYR A 62 11.51 -18.04 26.69
N ASP A 63 12.29 -19.04 27.08
CA ASP A 63 13.07 -19.87 26.15
C ASP A 63 12.10 -20.87 25.47
N TYR A 64 11.30 -20.34 24.53
CA TYR A 64 10.16 -21.06 23.94
C TYR A 64 10.49 -21.54 22.52
N ALA A 65 10.43 -22.87 22.33
CA ALA A 65 10.37 -23.45 20.99
C ALA A 65 8.94 -23.28 20.42
N ASP A 66 8.82 -22.72 19.22
CA ASP A 66 7.51 -22.54 18.58
C ASP A 66 6.75 -23.86 18.44
N SER A 67 5.47 -23.84 18.76
CA SER A 67 4.54 -24.90 18.40
C SER A 67 4.36 -25.00 16.88
N GLU A 68 3.93 -26.16 16.39
CA GLU A 68 3.63 -26.34 14.96
C GLU A 68 2.53 -25.36 14.48
N SER A 69 1.55 -25.06 15.34
CA SER A 69 0.54 -24.03 15.09
C SER A 69 1.15 -22.64 14.91
N ALA A 70 2.09 -22.26 15.79
CA ALA A 70 2.77 -20.97 15.71
C ALA A 70 3.62 -20.86 14.42
N ILE A 71 4.32 -21.94 14.04
CA ILE A 71 5.10 -21.99 12.79
C ILE A 71 4.17 -21.80 11.58
N LYS A 72 3.02 -22.49 11.56
CA LYS A 72 2.03 -22.37 10.49
C LYS A 72 1.47 -20.93 10.39
N ALA A 73 1.05 -20.36 11.51
CA ALA A 73 0.53 -19.00 11.56
C ALA A 73 1.57 -17.97 11.06
N LYS A 74 2.83 -18.09 11.48
CA LYS A 74 3.92 -17.23 10.98
C LYS A 74 4.11 -17.32 9.47
N LYS A 75 4.01 -18.53 8.89
CA LYS A 75 4.09 -18.71 7.42
C LYS A 75 2.94 -18.02 6.70
N GLU A 76 1.72 -18.18 7.18
CA GLU A 76 0.52 -17.54 6.61
C GLU A 76 0.61 -16.01 6.67
N ILE A 77 1.03 -15.46 7.81
CA ILE A 77 1.25 -14.02 8.00
C ILE A 77 2.30 -13.48 7.01
N ARG A 78 3.42 -14.19 6.83
CA ARG A 78 4.46 -13.79 5.87
C ARG A 78 3.93 -13.79 4.44
N ALA A 79 3.12 -14.77 4.06
CA ALA A 79 2.50 -14.81 2.74
C ALA A 79 1.57 -13.60 2.52
N ILE A 80 0.77 -13.24 3.51
CA ILE A 80 -0.10 -12.05 3.46
C ILE A 80 0.73 -10.77 3.29
N PHE A 81 1.84 -10.61 4.01
CA PHE A 81 2.71 -9.45 3.84
C PHE A 81 3.40 -9.41 2.47
N ALA A 82 3.75 -10.57 1.90
CA ALA A 82 4.28 -10.63 0.54
C ALA A 82 3.22 -10.18 -0.48
N GLU A 83 1.96 -10.59 -0.32
CA GLU A 83 0.85 -10.11 -1.14
C GLU A 83 0.68 -8.59 -1.04
N ILE A 84 0.73 -8.04 0.19
CA ILE A 84 0.66 -6.59 0.42
C ILE A 84 1.81 -5.86 -0.28
N ALA A 85 3.02 -6.41 -0.25
CA ALA A 85 4.18 -5.80 -0.92
C ALA A 85 4.03 -5.75 -2.45
N GLU A 86 3.41 -6.76 -3.07
CA GLU A 86 3.07 -6.73 -4.51
C GLU A 86 1.98 -5.69 -4.81
N MET A 87 1.01 -5.56 -3.91
CA MET A 87 -0.02 -4.52 -4.00
C MET A 87 0.61 -3.11 -3.91
N ASP A 88 1.60 -2.91 -3.05
CA ASP A 88 2.34 -1.66 -2.93
C ASP A 88 3.09 -1.28 -4.20
N LYS A 89 3.68 -2.25 -4.89
CA LYS A 89 4.28 -2.01 -6.21
C LYS A 89 3.24 -1.51 -7.20
N THR A 90 2.02 -2.06 -7.15
CA THR A 90 0.92 -1.64 -8.01
C THR A 90 0.49 -0.20 -7.72
N ILE A 91 0.30 0.16 -6.45
CA ILE A 91 -0.02 1.53 -6.02
C ILE A 91 1.04 2.51 -6.49
N ARG A 92 2.32 2.20 -6.25
CA ARG A 92 3.46 3.04 -6.69
C ARG A 92 3.47 3.23 -8.20
N LYS A 93 3.21 2.17 -8.97
CA LYS A 93 3.14 2.24 -10.43
C LYS A 93 2.03 3.19 -10.88
N LYS A 94 0.85 3.12 -10.26
CA LYS A 94 -0.26 4.04 -10.58
C LYS A 94 0.12 5.50 -10.31
N ILE A 95 0.68 5.80 -9.14
CA ILE A 95 1.15 7.16 -8.80
C ILE A 95 2.18 7.67 -9.83
N ASN A 96 3.15 6.83 -10.19
CA ASN A 96 4.17 7.20 -11.18
C ASN A 96 3.59 7.46 -12.57
N VAL A 97 2.53 6.74 -12.96
CA VAL A 97 1.81 7.00 -14.22
C VAL A 97 1.15 8.37 -14.19
N GLU A 98 0.46 8.73 -13.11
CA GLU A 98 -0.14 10.06 -12.96
C GLU A 98 0.89 11.19 -13.05
N LEU A 99 2.03 11.03 -12.35
CA LEU A 99 3.12 12.00 -12.41
C LEU A 99 3.71 12.14 -13.83
N LYS A 100 3.79 11.03 -14.58
CA LYS A 100 4.24 11.04 -15.97
C LYS A 100 3.24 11.77 -16.88
N ASP A 101 1.94 11.55 -16.68
CA ASP A 101 0.88 12.22 -17.44
C ASP A 101 0.92 13.74 -17.18
N ILE A 102 1.04 14.18 -15.91
CA ILE A 102 1.21 15.60 -15.54
C ILE A 102 2.48 16.18 -16.19
N LYS A 103 3.60 15.47 -16.12
CA LYS A 103 4.85 15.91 -16.76
C LYS A 103 4.68 16.11 -18.27
N ASN A 104 3.97 15.21 -18.94
CA ASN A 104 3.73 15.32 -20.38
C ASN A 104 2.86 16.53 -20.72
N ILE A 105 1.87 16.88 -19.89
CA ILE A 105 1.07 18.10 -20.03
C ILE A 105 1.95 19.34 -19.89
N LEU A 106 2.80 19.39 -18.86
CA LEU A 106 3.71 20.52 -18.62
C LEU A 106 4.76 20.73 -19.72
N ILE A 107 5.21 19.64 -20.35
CA ILE A 107 6.24 19.67 -21.41
C ILE A 107 5.64 20.00 -22.78
N GLN A 108 4.31 20.10 -22.93
CA GLN A 108 3.76 20.54 -24.21
C GLN A 108 4.26 21.96 -24.49
N PRO A 109 5.07 22.17 -25.55
CA PRO A 109 5.35 23.52 -25.98
C PRO A 109 3.99 24.15 -26.28
N GLU A 110 3.78 25.38 -25.80
CA GLU A 110 2.60 26.16 -26.15
C GLU A 110 2.27 25.88 -27.61
N GLN A 111 1.06 25.40 -27.89
CA GLN A 111 0.58 25.29 -29.26
C GLN A 111 0.40 26.71 -29.81
N HIS A 112 1.50 27.43 -29.99
CA HIS A 112 1.68 28.49 -30.96
C HIS A 112 1.64 27.85 -32.35
N SER A 113 0.50 27.26 -32.72
CA SER A 113 0.14 27.25 -34.13
C SER A 113 -0.24 28.68 -34.47
N LYS A 114 0.79 29.47 -34.77
CA LYS A 114 0.69 30.66 -35.61
C LYS A 114 -0.10 30.25 -36.85
N LYS A 115 -1.41 30.51 -36.86
CA LYS A 115 -2.16 30.67 -38.11
C LYS A 115 -1.67 31.97 -38.74
N THR A 116 -0.47 31.94 -39.32
CA THR A 116 -0.13 32.88 -40.39
C THR A 116 -1.01 32.49 -41.57
N LEU A 117 -2.21 33.08 -41.63
CA LEU A 117 -3.00 33.15 -42.84
C LEU A 117 -2.12 33.88 -43.87
N ASN A 118 -1.63 33.15 -44.87
CA ASN A 118 -1.00 33.73 -46.05
C ASN A 118 -2.02 34.63 -46.74
N ILE A 119 -1.92 35.95 -46.51
CA ILE A 119 -2.57 36.94 -47.37
C ILE A 119 -1.71 37.01 -48.63
N ARG A 120 -2.18 36.40 -49.73
CA ARG A 120 -1.65 36.69 -51.06
C ARG A 120 -2.23 38.03 -51.51
N ALA A 121 -1.34 38.99 -51.76
CA ALA A 121 -1.61 40.24 -52.46
C ALA A 121 -1.81 39.99 -53.96
#